data_AF-A0A8T7GX55-F1
#
_entry.id   AF-A0A8T7GX55-F1
#
_cell.length_a   1.000
_cell.length_b   1.000
_cell.length_c   1.000
_cell.angle_alpha   90.00
_cell.angle_beta   90.00
_cell.angle_gamma   90.00
#
_symmetry.space_group_name_H-M   'P 1'
#
loop_
_entity.id
_entity.type
_entity.pdbx_description
1 polymer ?
#
loop_
_entity_poly.entity_id
_entity_poly.type
_entity_poly.pdbx_seq_one_letter_code
_entity_poly.pdbx_strand_id
1 'polypeptide(L)' 'MQALSKVVRVRYENGVLKPLEPLDMQEGEEVVAVLKRDESFIAQKFYGVAKRRRPQLSGEFLKVLEKIENEDIL' A
#
# COMPACT_ATOMS: atom_id res chain seq x y z
N MET A 1 -17.94 -4.41 20.21
CA MET A 1 -16.81 -5.35 20.02
C MET A 1 -15.86 -4.70 19.02
N GLN A 2 -14.59 -4.53 19.34
CA GLN A 2 -13.62 -4.07 18.34
C GLN A 2 -13.45 -5.20 17.32
N ALA A 3 -13.77 -4.95 16.04
CA ALA A 3 -13.46 -5.90 14.97
C ALA A 3 -11.93 -5.94 14.83
N LEU A 4 -11.30 -7.06 15.19
CA LEU A 4 -9.87 -7.24 14.98
C LEU A 4 -9.60 -7.28 13.47
N SER A 5 -9.06 -6.21 12.92
CA SER A 5 -8.54 -6.21 11.55
C SER A 5 -7.27 -7.06 11.51
N LYS A 6 -7.32 -8.22 10.85
CA LYS A 6 -6.14 -9.07 10.60
C LYS A 6 -5.56 -8.73 9.22
N VAL A 7 -4.27 -8.42 9.15
CA VAL A 7 -3.56 -8.25 7.87
C VAL A 7 -3.28 -9.64 7.31
N VAL A 8 -3.85 -9.94 6.15
CA VAL A 8 -3.59 -11.18 5.41
C VAL A 8 -2.60 -10.90 4.29
N ARG A 9 -1.47 -11.61 4.28
CA ARG A 9 -0.53 -11.55 3.17
C ARG A 9 -1.02 -12.43 2.03
N VAL A 10 -1.08 -11.86 0.84
CA VAL A 10 -1.57 -12.55 -0.36
C VAL A 10 -0.57 -12.43 -1.51
N ARG A 11 -0.64 -13.38 -2.43
CA ARG A 11 0.00 -13.33 -3.74
C ARG A 11 -1.07 -13.28 -4.82
N TYR A 12 -0.91 -12.37 -5.77
CA TYR A 12 -1.77 -12.31 -6.93
C TYR A 12 -1.26 -13.29 -8.00
N GLU A 13 -2.06 -14.29 -8.34
CA GLU A 13 -1.75 -15.29 -9.36
C GLU A 13 -2.96 -15.54 -10.24
N ASN A 14 -2.80 -15.42 -11.56
CA ASN A 14 -3.83 -15.73 -12.57
C ASN A 14 -5.21 -15.09 -12.30
N GLY A 15 -5.25 -13.85 -11.82
CA GLY A 15 -6.50 -13.15 -11.56
C GLY A 15 -7.04 -13.29 -10.13
N VAL A 16 -6.36 -14.03 -9.25
CA VAL A 16 -6.87 -14.37 -7.91
C VAL A 16 -5.88 -13.97 -6.82
N LEU A 17 -6.39 -13.43 -5.70
CA LEU A 17 -5.63 -13.19 -4.48
C LEU A 17 -5.55 -14.50 -3.68
N LYS A 18 -4.36 -15.07 -3.56
CA LYS A 18 -4.11 -16.30 -2.81
C LYS A 18 -3.43 -15.98 -1.48
N PRO A 19 -4.00 -16.34 -0.33
CA PRO A 19 -3.33 -16.24 0.95
C PRO A 19 -1.99 -17.00 0.95
N LEU A 20 -0.97 -16.43 1.60
CA LEU A 20 0.31 -17.12 1.80
C LEU A 20 0.23 -18.18 2.92
N GLU A 21 -0.79 -18.08 3.77
CA GLU A 21 -1.07 -18.97 4.89
C GLU A 21 -2.57 -19.28 4.93
N PRO A 22 -2.99 -20.45 5.45
CA PRO A 22 -4.41 -20.78 5.61
C PRO A 22 -5.17 -19.76 6.44
N LEU A 23 -6.43 -19.52 6.08
CA LEU A 23 -7.35 -18.67 6.83
C LEU A 23 -8.38 -19.54 7.52
N ASP A 24 -8.69 -19.20 8.76
CA ASP A 24 -9.78 -19.80 9.53
C ASP A 24 -11.06 -19.02 9.21
N MET A 25 -11.71 -19.37 8.10
CA MET A 25 -12.91 -18.72 7.58
C MET A 25 -13.93 -19.77 7.18
N GLN A 26 -15.21 -19.41 7.20
CA GLN A 26 -16.28 -20.29 6.77
C GLN A 26 -16.39 -20.31 5.24
N GLU A 27 -16.71 -21.47 4.67
CA GLU A 27 -16.96 -21.57 3.23
C GLU A 27 -18.14 -20.65 2.83
N GLY A 28 -17.93 -19.81 1.82
CA GLY A 28 -18.90 -18.81 1.39
C GLY A 28 -18.92 -17.50 2.20
N GLU A 29 -18.01 -17.33 3.17
CA GLU A 29 -17.86 -16.07 3.90
C GLU A 29 -17.31 -14.96 2.99
N GLU A 30 -18.03 -13.84 2.89
CA GLU A 30 -17.61 -12.66 2.12
C GLU A 30 -16.89 -11.63 3.01
N VAL A 31 -15.78 -11.09 2.51
CA VAL A 31 -14.99 -10.05 3.19
C VAL A 31 -14.61 -8.92 2.24
N VAL A 32 -14.37 -7.74 2.81
CA VAL A 32 -13.87 -6.58 2.06
C VAL A 32 -12.34 -6.64 1.97
N ALA A 33 -11.81 -6.71 0.75
CA ALA A 33 -10.37 -6.63 0.51
C ALA A 33 -9.96 -5.18 0.17
N VAL A 34 -9.01 -4.63 0.94
CA VAL A 34 -8.40 -3.33 0.65
C VAL A 34 -7.06 -3.55 -0.03
N LEU A 35 -6.96 -3.23 -1.32
CA LEU A 35 -5.72 -3.30 -2.08
C LEU A 35 -4.97 -1.98 -1.99
N LYS A 36 -3.99 -1.91 -1.09
CA LYS A 36 -3.00 -0.83 -1.12
C LYS A 36 -1.96 -1.15 -2.20
N ARG A 37 -1.93 -0.37 -3.27
CA ARG A 37 -0.77 -0.38 -4.18
C ARG A 37 0.37 0.27 -3.43
N ASP A 38 1.60 -0.17 -3.70
CA ASP A 38 2.78 0.46 -3.11
C ASP A 38 2.87 1.91 -3.63
N GLU A 39 2.32 2.83 -2.84
CA GLU A 39 2.18 4.26 -3.12
C GLU A 39 3.53 4.96 -3.24
N SER A 40 4.62 4.28 -2.85
CA SER A 40 5.96 4.76 -3.14
C SER A 40 6.19 5.04 -4.62
N PHE A 41 5.43 4.46 -5.56
CA PHE A 41 5.55 4.79 -6.99
C PHE A 41 5.23 6.26 -7.30
N ILE A 42 4.20 6.85 -6.69
CA ILE A 42 3.78 8.22 -7.00
C ILE A 42 4.72 9.20 -6.31
N ALA A 43 4.96 9.03 -5.00
CA ALA A 43 5.97 9.80 -4.27
C ALA A 43 7.37 9.75 -4.94
N GLN A 44 7.83 8.56 -5.37
CA GLN A 44 9.11 8.43 -6.09
C GLN A 44 9.09 9.11 -7.46
N LYS A 45 7.99 9.02 -8.21
CA LYS A 45 7.85 9.68 -9.52
C LYS A 45 7.88 11.21 -9.37
N PHE A 46 7.16 11.77 -8.39
CA PHE A 46 7.18 13.19 -8.10
C PHE A 46 8.54 13.64 -7.57
N TYR A 47 9.16 12.88 -6.67
CA TYR A 47 10.52 13.14 -6.19
C TYR A 47 11.52 13.17 -7.34
N GLY A 48 11.45 12.22 -8.28
CA GLY A 48 12.30 12.19 -9.47
C GLY A 48 12.13 13.42 -10.37
N VAL A 49 10.90 13.90 -10.56
CA VAL A 49 10.61 15.15 -11.29
C VAL A 49 11.16 16.37 -10.52
N ALA A 50 10.92 16.44 -9.22
CA ALA A 50 11.36 17.55 -8.37
C ALA A 50 12.89 17.63 -8.27
N LYS A 51 13.57 16.51 -8.05
CA LYS A 51 15.04 16.43 -7.92
C LYS A 51 15.77 16.81 -9.20
N ARG A 52 15.22 16.50 -10.38
CA ARG A 52 15.77 16.98 -11.65
C ARG A 52 15.78 18.50 -11.76
N ARG A 53 14.77 19.17 -11.19
CA ARG A 53 14.67 20.64 -11.18
C ARG A 53 15.40 21.27 -10.00
N ARG A 54 15.56 20.55 -8.89
CA ARG A 54 16.22 20.98 -7.66
C ARG A 54 17.13 19.85 -7.13
N PRO A 55 18.36 19.73 -7.66
CA PRO A 55 19.28 18.65 -7.30
C PRO A 55 19.60 18.57 -5.80
N GLN A 56 19.48 19.69 -5.08
CA GLN A 56 19.71 19.80 -3.64
C GLN A 56 18.62 19.16 -2.76
N LEU A 57 17.53 18.64 -3.35
CA LEU A 57 16.49 17.96 -2.57
C LEU A 57 17.05 16.68 -1.92
N SER A 58 16.92 16.60 -0.60
CA SER A 58 17.35 15.47 0.21
C SER A 58 16.33 14.32 0.15
N GLY A 59 16.75 13.14 0.59
CA GLY A 59 15.85 11.99 0.75
C GLY A 59 14.76 12.21 1.82
N GLU A 60 14.91 13.19 2.73
CA GLU A 60 13.85 13.54 3.68
C GLU A 60 12.61 14.10 2.98
N PHE A 61 12.79 14.79 1.86
CA PHE A 61 11.67 15.29 1.07
C PHE A 61 10.81 14.16 0.49
N LEU A 62 11.43 13.03 0.10
CA LEU A 62 10.68 11.84 -0.33
C LEU A 62 9.81 11.29 0.80
N LYS A 63 10.33 11.23 2.03
CA LYS A 63 9.57 10.77 3.20
C LYS A 63 8.35 11.64 3.49
N VAL A 64 8.46 12.96 3.24
CA VAL A 64 7.32 13.88 3.35
C VAL A 64 6.27 13.59 2.29
N LEU A 65 6.67 13.33 1.04
CA LEU A 65 5.76 12.95 -0.04
C LEU A 65 5.05 11.62 0.24
N GLU A 66 5.80 10.60 0.68
CA GLU A 66 5.24 9.31 1.09
C GLU A 66 4.26 9.48 2.25
N LYS A 67 4.55 10.35 3.21
CA LYS A 67 3.66 10.62 4.34
C LYS A 67 2.34 11.27 3.91
N ILE A 68 2.38 12.26 3.04
CA ILE A 68 1.17 12.93 2.52
C ILE A 68 0.30 11.92 1.76
N GLU A 69 0.90 11.11 0.90
CA GLU A 69 0.17 10.11 0.11
C GLU A 69 -0.56 9.09 1.00
N ASN A 70 0.11 8.62 2.06
CA ASN A 70 -0.49 7.67 3.01
C ASN A 70 -1.54 8.30 3.95
N GLU A 71 -1.49 9.62 4.19
CA GLU A 71 -2.45 10.35 5.04
C GLU A 71 -3.78 10.68 4.31
N ASP A 72 -3.77 10.74 2.98
CA ASP A 72 -4.96 10.96 2.15
C ASP A 72 -5.82 9.68 1.97
N ILE A 73 -5.39 8.52 2.48
CA ILE A 73 -6.20 7.28 2.55
C ILE A 73 -6.96 7.23 3.88
N LEU A 74 -8.06 7.99 3.98
CA LEU A 74 -9.08 7.84 5.04
C LEU A 74 -10.45 7.58 4.41
#